data_AF-A0A662FTN8-F1
#
_entry.id   AF-A0A662FTN8-F1
#
_cell.length_a   1.000
_cell.length_b   1.000
_cell.length_c   1.000
_cell.angle_alpha   90.00
_cell.angle_beta   90.00
_cell.angle_gamma   90.00
#
_symmetry.space_group_name_H-M   'P 1'
#
loop_
_entity.id
_entity.type
_entity.pdbx_description
1 polymer ?
#
loop_
_entity_poly.entity_id
_entity_poly.type
_entity_poly.pdbx_seq_one_letter_code
_entity_poly.pdbx_strand_id
1 'polypeptide(L)'
;MNLSKAFALIVGTVVTLVLVVYIPLQIIDRISAGTIDTLFGGIVIFLALVTGGIIGFFAVGLPILGIFEENSDEEHYEEKIKYLEERIRAYRARQRAMLEELDDIKKTLEEIRDILRKGLIE
;
A
#
# COMPACT_ATOMS: atom_id res chain seq x y z
N MET A 1 5.68 -3.44 -8.73
CA MET A 1 5.63 -1.96 -8.90
C MET A 1 4.28 -1.59 -9.50
N ASN A 2 3.45 -0.85 -8.77
CA ASN A 2 2.12 -0.44 -9.23
C ASN A 2 2.24 0.42 -10.50
N LEU A 3 1.32 0.24 -11.47
CA LEU A 3 1.31 0.97 -12.75
C LEU A 3 1.34 2.50 -12.54
N SER A 4 0.66 2.98 -11.50
CA SER A 4 0.66 4.39 -11.09
C SER A 4 2.03 4.88 -10.62
N LYS A 5 2.76 4.08 -9.82
CA LYS A 5 4.11 4.40 -9.34
C LYS A 5 5.10 4.45 -10.52
N ALA A 6 5.01 3.48 -11.43
CA ALA A 6 5.84 3.45 -12.65
C ALA A 6 5.59 4.68 -13.53
N PHE A 7 4.33 5.04 -13.75
CA PHE A 7 3.96 6.22 -14.53
C PHE A 7 4.47 7.51 -13.90
N ALA A 8 4.27 7.68 -12.58
CA ALA A 8 4.75 8.86 -11.86
C ALA A 8 6.28 9.02 -11.93
N LEU A 9 7.02 7.91 -11.83
CA LEU A 9 8.49 7.92 -11.91
C LEU A 9 8.96 8.30 -13.33
N ILE A 10 8.34 7.72 -14.36
CA ILE A 10 8.67 8.04 -15.76
C ILE A 10 8.39 9.52 -16.06
N VAL A 11 7.19 10.01 -15.71
CA VAL A 11 6.81 11.41 -15.93
C VAL A 11 7.73 12.34 -15.15
N GLY A 12 7.98 12.05 -13.87
CA GLY A 12 8.90 12.83 -13.04
C GLY A 12 10.29 12.93 -13.64
N THR A 13 10.84 11.80 -14.11
CA THR A 13 12.17 11.75 -14.74
C THR A 13 12.22 12.59 -16.02
N VAL A 14 11.20 12.48 -16.88
CA VAL A 14 11.12 13.25 -18.13
C VAL A 14 11.06 14.76 -17.82
N VAL A 15 10.21 15.16 -16.89
CA VAL A 15 10.07 16.58 -16.49
C VAL A 15 11.38 17.12 -15.92
N THR A 16 12.06 16.36 -15.07
CA THR A 16 13.36 16.76 -14.50
C THR A 16 14.42 16.91 -15.60
N LEU A 17 14.51 15.99 -16.55
CA LEU A 17 15.45 16.10 -17.66
C LEU A 17 15.17 17.32 -18.53
N VAL A 18 13.90 17.64 -18.77
CA VAL A 18 13.52 18.84 -19.53
C VAL A 18 13.97 20.11 -18.80
N LEU A 19 13.73 20.20 -17.49
CA LEU A 19 14.09 21.36 -16.68
C LEU A 19 15.59 21.54 -16.49
N VAL A 20 16.31 20.45 -16.23
CA VAL A 20 17.73 20.51 -15.85
C VAL A 20 18.66 20.49 -17.07
N VAL A 21 18.23 19.89 -18.18
CA VAL A 21 19.08 19.72 -19.37
C VAL A 21 18.54 20.48 -20.56
N TYR A 22 17.30 20.22 -20.98
CA TYR A 22 16.77 20.76 -22.23
C TYR A 22 16.59 22.29 -22.19
N ILE A 23 15.98 22.81 -21.13
CA ILE A 23 15.75 24.25 -20.97
C ILE A 23 17.08 25.03 -20.92
N PRO A 24 18.08 24.63 -20.11
CA PRO A 24 19.37 25.31 -20.10
C PRO A 24 20.07 25.32 -21.45
N LEU A 25 20.08 24.19 -22.18
CA LEU A 25 20.67 24.11 -23.51
C LEU A 25 19.99 25.08 -24.49
N GLN A 26 18.66 25.08 -24.54
CA GLN A 26 17.89 25.98 -25.41
C GLN A 26 18.14 27.46 -25.10
N ILE A 27 18.32 27.82 -23.83
CA ILE A 27 18.60 29.20 -23.44
C ILE A 27 20.02 29.61 -23.83
N ILE A 28 21.01 28.72 -23.62
CA ILE A 28 22.39 28.98 -24.06
C ILE A 28 22.45 29.20 -25.57
N ASP A 29 21.76 28.36 -26.35
CA ASP A 29 21.67 28.52 -27.81
C ASP A 29 21.06 29.88 -28.18
N ARG A 30 19.97 30.28 -27.51
CA ARG A 30 19.30 31.57 -27.76
C ARG A 30 20.10 32.80 -27.34
N ILE A 31 20.90 32.70 -26.27
CA ILE A 31 21.86 33.72 -25.86
C ILE A 31 22.95 33.85 -26.94
N SER A 32 23.50 32.73 -27.42
CA SER A 32 24.54 32.75 -28.46
C SER A 32 24.03 33.30 -29.80
N ALA A 33 22.75 33.10 -30.11
CA ALA A 33 22.08 33.69 -31.26
C ALA A 33 21.73 35.19 -31.08
N GLY A 34 22.00 35.77 -29.91
CA GLY A 34 21.72 37.18 -29.60
C GLY A 34 20.23 37.50 -29.45
N THR A 35 19.37 36.48 -29.34
CA THR A 35 17.91 36.66 -29.25
C THR A 35 17.42 36.95 -27.83
N ILE A 36 18.22 36.58 -26.82
CA ILE A 36 17.93 36.74 -25.39
C ILE A 36 19.13 37.38 -24.72
N ASP A 37 18.88 38.31 -23.81
CA ASP A 37 19.91 38.93 -22.99
C ASP A 37 20.52 37.94 -21.98
N THR A 38 21.84 38.02 -21.77
CA THR A 38 22.60 37.08 -20.94
C THR A 38 22.14 37.09 -19.49
N LEU A 39 21.77 38.25 -18.94
CA LEU A 39 21.26 38.34 -17.56
C LEU A 39 19.91 37.64 -17.42
N PHE A 40 19.00 37.90 -18.36
CA PHE A 40 17.68 37.27 -18.36
C PHE A 40 17.80 35.75 -18.52
N GLY A 41 18.60 35.29 -19.48
CA GLY A 41 18.81 33.86 -19.70
C GLY A 41 19.46 33.17 -18.49
N GLY A 42 20.43 33.81 -17.84
CA GLY A 42 21.06 33.31 -16.61
C GLY A 42 20.06 33.09 -15.48
N ILE A 43 19.13 34.03 -15.27
CA ILE A 43 18.07 33.91 -14.25
C ILE A 43 17.15 32.72 -14.55
N VAL A 44 16.74 32.56 -15.81
CA VAL A 44 15.84 31.47 -16.20
C VAL A 44 16.52 30.11 -16.07
N ILE A 45 17.80 29.99 -16.44
CA ILE A 45 18.59 28.77 -16.22
C ILE A 45 18.67 28.43 -14.74
N PHE A 46 18.97 29.42 -13.90
CA PHE A 46 19.04 29.22 -12.45
C PHE A 46 17.71 28.72 -11.88
N LEU A 47 16.60 29.34 -12.27
CA LEU A 47 15.27 28.91 -11.83
C LEU A 47 14.93 27.49 -12.31
N ALA A 48 15.27 27.16 -13.55
CA ALA A 48 15.03 25.83 -14.13
C ALA A 48 15.84 24.74 -13.41
N LEU A 49 17.10 25.03 -13.03
CA LEU A 49 17.92 24.10 -12.26
C LEU A 49 17.40 23.91 -10.83
N VAL A 50 17.00 25.00 -10.15
CA VAL A 50 16.47 24.91 -8.78
C VAL A 50 15.16 24.13 -8.76
N THR A 51 14.21 24.48 -9.63
CA THR A 51 12.91 23.78 -9.72
C THR A 51 13.07 22.35 -10.21
N GLY A 52 13.89 22.11 -11.22
CA GLY A 52 14.22 20.78 -11.72
C GLY A 52 14.89 19.90 -10.66
N GLY A 53 15.78 20.47 -9.85
CA GLY A 53 16.43 19.79 -8.74
C GLY A 53 15.45 19.38 -7.64
N ILE A 54 14.54 20.29 -7.23
CA ILE A 54 13.50 19.98 -6.25
C ILE A 54 12.58 18.89 -6.80
N ILE A 55 12.05 19.06 -8.02
CA ILE A 55 11.15 18.08 -8.63
C ILE A 55 11.85 16.73 -8.80
N GLY A 56 13.10 16.71 -9.29
CA GLY A 56 13.88 15.48 -9.44
C GLY A 56 14.13 14.77 -8.11
N PHE A 57 14.46 15.52 -7.06
CA PHE A 57 14.64 14.96 -5.74
C PHE A 57 13.36 14.28 -5.21
N PHE A 58 12.21 14.95 -5.31
CA PHE A 58 10.95 14.41 -4.80
C PHE A 58 10.32 13.34 -5.69
N ALA A 59 10.37 13.51 -7.01
CA ALA A 59 9.69 12.62 -7.96
C ALA A 59 10.53 11.38 -8.32
N VAL A 60 11.86 11.46 -8.22
CA VAL A 60 12.78 10.39 -8.62
C VAL A 60 13.66 9.95 -7.46
N GLY A 61 14.27 10.90 -6.74
CA GLY A 61 15.19 10.59 -5.64
C GLY A 61 14.53 9.82 -4.49
N LEU A 62 13.43 10.34 -3.94
CA LEU A 62 12.74 9.75 -2.80
C LEU A 62 12.15 8.35 -3.08
N PRO A 63 11.53 8.08 -4.25
CA PRO A 63 11.11 6.73 -4.62
C PRO A 63 12.27 5.74 -4.76
N ILE A 64 13.41 6.13 -5.34
CA ILE A 64 14.58 5.25 -5.49
C ILE A 64 15.22 4.93 -4.14
N LEU A 65 15.22 5.90 -3.22
CA LEU A 65 15.71 5.73 -1.86
C LEU A 65 14.77 4.90 -0.96
N GLY A 66 13.60 4.49 -1.45
CA GLY A 66 12.63 3.71 -0.67
C GLY A 66 11.97 4.48 0.50
N ILE A 67 12.15 5.80 0.57
CA ILE A 67 11.68 6.62 1.71
C ILE A 67 10.15 6.73 1.74
N PHE A 68 9.49 6.58 0.59
CA PHE A 68 8.03 6.54 0.44
C PHE A 68 7.55 5.16 -0.03
N GLU A 69 8.29 4.11 0.29
CA GLU A 69 7.78 2.75 0.16
C GLU A 69 6.71 2.54 1.24
N GLU A 70 5.56 3.16 1.03
CA GLU A 70 4.33 2.81 1.70
C GLU A 70 4.12 1.33 1.41
N ASN A 71 4.32 0.52 2.46
CA ASN A 71 4.12 -0.92 2.50
C ASN A 71 3.01 -1.27 1.52
N SER A 72 3.39 -1.96 0.45
CA SER A 72 2.47 -2.32 -0.61
C SER A 72 1.21 -2.92 0.00
N ASP A 73 0.04 -2.59 -0.55
CA ASP A 73 -1.24 -3.15 -0.10
C ASP A 73 -1.16 -4.67 0.13
N GLU A 74 -0.31 -5.37 -0.63
CA GLU A 74 0.04 -6.79 -0.47
C GLU A 74 0.49 -7.19 0.95
N GLU A 75 1.37 -6.43 1.59
CA GLU A 75 1.81 -6.71 2.98
C GLU A 75 0.65 -6.54 3.97
N HIS A 76 -0.19 -5.52 3.73
CA HIS A 76 -1.37 -5.29 4.56
C HIS A 76 -2.44 -6.37 4.35
N TYR A 77 -2.59 -6.90 3.14
CA TYR A 77 -3.47 -8.03 2.85
C TYR A 77 -2.96 -9.31 3.50
N GLU A 78 -1.67 -9.57 3.47
CA GLU A 78 -1.07 -10.78 4.04
C GLU A 78 -1.22 -10.81 5.56
N GLU A 79 -0.98 -9.68 6.23
CA GLU A 79 -1.22 -9.53 7.67
C GLU A 79 -2.69 -9.70 8.03
N LYS A 80 -3.60 -9.13 7.22
CA LYS A 80 -5.05 -9.26 7.40
C LYS A 80 -5.54 -10.69 7.21
N ILE A 81 -5.00 -11.42 6.23
CA ILE A 81 -5.31 -12.84 5.99
C ILE A 81 -4.86 -13.67 7.19
N LYS A 82 -3.64 -13.46 7.67
CA LYS A 82 -3.09 -14.16 8.84
C LYS A 82 -3.95 -13.93 10.09
N TYR A 83 -4.37 -12.70 10.33
CA TYR A 83 -5.29 -12.34 11.41
C TYR A 83 -6.65 -13.03 11.28
N LEU A 84 -7.23 -13.07 10.08
CA LEU A 84 -8.49 -13.76 9.80
C LEU A 84 -8.39 -15.27 10.03
N GLU A 85 -7.30 -15.88 9.61
CA GLU A 85 -7.07 -17.32 9.75
C GLU A 85 -6.96 -17.74 11.22
N GLU A 86 -6.29 -16.94 12.05
CA GLU A 86 -6.18 -17.16 13.48
C GLU A 86 -7.54 -17.05 14.18
N ARG A 87 -8.36 -16.05 13.83
CA ARG A 87 -9.74 -15.95 14.34
C ARG A 87 -10.59 -17.14 13.92
N ILE A 88 -10.53 -17.56 12.66
CA ILE A 88 -11.29 -18.73 12.17
C ILE A 88 -10.89 -19.99 12.95
N ARG A 89 -9.61 -20.18 13.24
CA ARG A 89 -9.13 -21.31 14.04
C ARG A 89 -9.71 -21.29 15.45
N ALA A 90 -9.72 -20.12 16.11
CA ALA A 90 -10.32 -19.96 17.43
C ALA A 90 -11.84 -20.22 17.41
N TYR A 91 -12.56 -19.71 16.41
CA TYR A 91 -13.99 -19.97 16.25
C TYR A 91 -14.29 -21.46 16.04
N ARG A 92 -13.50 -22.17 15.23
CA ARG A 92 -13.66 -23.62 15.03
C ARG A 92 -13.43 -24.41 16.30
N ALA A 93 -12.42 -24.05 17.10
CA ALA A 93 -12.18 -24.69 18.39
C ALA A 93 -13.37 -24.49 19.34
N ARG A 94 -13.90 -23.26 19.40
CA ARG A 94 -15.08 -22.94 20.22
C ARG A 94 -16.34 -23.67 19.77
N GLN A 95 -16.56 -23.80 18.46
CA GLN A 95 -17.69 -24.56 17.92
C GLN A 95 -17.62 -26.04 18.28
N ARG A 96 -16.43 -26.64 18.30
CA ARG A 96 -16.26 -28.05 18.73
C ARG A 96 -16.62 -28.24 20.19
N ALA A 97 -16.14 -27.36 21.08
CA ALA A 97 -16.50 -27.42 22.50
C ALA A 97 -18.01 -27.28 22.71
N MET A 98 -18.66 -26.38 21.97
CA MET A 98 -20.11 -26.20 22.05
C MET A 98 -20.90 -27.43 21.57
N LEU A 99 -20.40 -28.13 20.54
CA LEU A 99 -21.02 -29.37 20.07
C LEU A 99 -20.89 -30.49 21.11
N GLU A 100 -19.75 -30.58 21.80
CA GLU A 100 -19.54 -31.53 22.89
C GLU A 100 -20.49 -31.25 24.06
N GLU A 101 -20.64 -29.98 24.46
CA GLU A 101 -21.62 -29.58 25.48
C GLU A 101 -23.07 -29.95 25.08
N LEU A 102 -23.42 -29.83 23.80
CA LEU A 102 -24.76 -30.20 23.31
C LEU A 102 -24.99 -31.72 23.35
N ASP A 103 -23.98 -32.53 23.06
CA ASP A 103 -24.07 -33.99 23.17
C ASP A 103 -24.25 -34.43 24.62
N ASP A 104 -23.57 -33.79 25.58
CA ASP A 104 -23.75 -34.04 27.00
C ASP A 104 -25.16 -33.67 27.46
N ILE A 105 -25.67 -32.50 27.06
CA ILE A 105 -27.05 -32.09 27.35
C ILE A 105 -28.05 -33.10 26.79
N LYS A 106 -27.85 -33.56 25.54
CA LYS A 106 -28.70 -34.57 24.93
C LYS A 106 -28.70 -35.86 25.76
N LYS A 107 -27.53 -36.32 26.20
CA LYS A 107 -27.42 -37.52 27.05
C LYS A 107 -28.17 -37.36 28.37
N THR A 108 -28.03 -36.23 29.04
CA THR A 108 -28.79 -35.93 30.27
C THR A 108 -30.31 -35.96 30.02
N LEU A 109 -30.78 -35.40 28.89
CA LEU A 109 -32.20 -35.43 28.53
C LEU A 109 -32.70 -36.86 28.25
N GLU A 110 -31.87 -37.71 27.63
CA GLU A 110 -32.18 -39.13 27.43
C GLU A 110 -32.28 -39.88 28.76
N GLU A 111 -31.37 -39.63 29.71
CA GLU A 111 -31.42 -40.20 31.06
C GLU A 111 -32.70 -39.79 31.81
N ILE A 112 -33.05 -38.50 31.77
CA ILE A 112 -34.31 -37.99 32.36
C ILE A 112 -35.52 -38.65 31.70
N ARG A 113 -35.55 -38.75 30.37
CA ARG A 113 -36.62 -39.40 29.62
C ARG A 113 -36.78 -40.87 30.03
N ASP A 114 -35.67 -41.57 30.21
CA ASP A 114 -35.69 -43.00 30.55
C ASP A 114 -36.13 -43.22 32.01
N ILE A 115 -35.77 -42.33 32.94
CA ILE A 115 -36.31 -42.31 34.31
C ILE A 115 -37.81 -42.08 34.29
N LEU A 116 -38.28 -41.05 33.56
CA LEU A 116 -39.70 -40.75 33.43
C LEU A 116 -40.49 -41.91 32.83
N ARG A 117 -39.95 -42.60 31.81
CA ARG A 117 -40.58 -43.79 31.23
C ARG A 117 -40.65 -44.95 32.21
N LYS A 118 -39.60 -45.18 33.00
CA LYS A 118 -39.57 -46.26 33.99
C LYS A 118 -40.57 -46.03 35.12
N GLY A 119 -40.65 -44.79 35.63
CA GLY A 119 -41.62 -44.43 36.69
C GLY A 119 -43.08 -44.35 36.22
N LEU A 120 -43.35 -44.44 34.92
CA LEU A 120 -44.70 -44.47 34.34
C LEU A 120 -45.23 -45.90 34.09
N ILE A 121 -44.38 -46.92 34.26
CA ILE A 121 -44.68 -48.34 34.00
C ILE A 121 -44.87 -49.13 35.33
N GLU A 122 -44.62 -48.49 36.48
CA GLU A 122 -45.13 -48.92 37.80
C GLU A 122 -46.46 -48.22 38.11
#